data_AF-A0A7S2F2Y4-F1
#
_entry.id   AF-A0A7S2F2Y4-F1
#
_cell.length_a   1.000
_cell.length_b   1.000
_cell.length_c   1.000
_cell.angle_alpha   90.00
_cell.angle_beta   90.00
_cell.angle_gamma   90.00
#
_symmetry.space_group_name_H-M   'P 1'
#
loop_
_entity.id
_entity.type
_entity.pdbx_description
1 polymer ?
#
loop_
_entity_poly.entity_id
_entity_poly.type
_entity_poly.pdbx_seq_one_letter_code
_entity_poly.pdbx_strand_id
1 'polypeptide(L)'
;VVFDEAMLRPETQDMLIFVDGVNTITEAQARTARAYIRDGSIEDACPPLRATLHIMAEGRTPEGWTAETPEYRALFWREEMLRSGWYRERLVAKQQEELRRLKASAAHLRAFLAEAANAGDAARLGAAERLASAERQIKEASSDAFVASLVGTIGSEPSIRA
;
A
#
# COMPACT_ATOMS: atom_id res chain seq x y z
N VAL A 1 -16.38 29.30 -28.91
CA VAL A 1 -16.61 28.03 -28.18
C VAL A 1 -15.28 27.57 -27.62
N VAL A 2 -15.24 26.98 -26.42
CA VAL A 2 -13.97 26.66 -25.72
C VAL A 2 -13.21 25.53 -26.44
N PHE A 3 -13.92 24.51 -26.93
CA PHE A 3 -13.37 23.41 -27.73
C PHE A 3 -14.32 23.07 -28.88
N ASP A 4 -13.78 22.75 -30.05
CA ASP A 4 -14.55 22.21 -31.16
C ASP A 4 -14.72 20.68 -31.04
N GLU A 5 -15.53 20.09 -31.93
CA GLU A 5 -15.81 18.65 -31.92
C GLU A 5 -14.53 17.81 -32.07
N ALA A 6 -13.60 18.24 -32.93
CA ALA A 6 -12.38 17.50 -33.21
C ALA A 6 -11.42 17.50 -32.01
N MET A 7 -11.45 18.54 -31.17
CA MET A 7 -10.71 18.57 -29.90
C MET A 7 -11.29 17.62 -28.85
N LEU A 8 -12.63 17.47 -28.80
CA LEU A 8 -13.30 16.54 -27.88
C LEU A 8 -13.25 15.09 -28.37
N ARG A 9 -13.13 14.90 -29.67
CA ARG A 9 -13.14 13.61 -30.38
C ARG A 9 -11.95 13.51 -31.32
N PRO A 10 -10.73 13.38 -30.77
CA PRO A 10 -9.50 13.39 -31.56
C PRO A 10 -9.44 12.28 -32.62
N GLU A 11 -10.22 11.20 -32.47
CA GLU A 11 -10.36 10.15 -33.48
C GLU A 11 -10.94 10.65 -34.82
N THR A 12 -11.63 11.79 -34.81
CA THR A 12 -12.18 12.42 -36.03
C THR A 12 -11.15 13.21 -36.82
N GLN A 13 -10.01 13.55 -36.21
CA GLN A 13 -8.91 14.23 -36.90
C GLN A 13 -8.17 13.26 -37.83
N ASP A 14 -7.81 12.08 -37.31
CA ASP A 14 -7.24 10.97 -38.06
C ASP A 14 -7.41 9.67 -37.26
N MET A 15 -8.21 8.73 -37.78
CA MET A 15 -8.48 7.45 -37.14
C MET A 15 -7.24 6.54 -37.06
N LEU A 16 -6.37 6.57 -38.08
CA LEU A 16 -5.17 5.73 -38.09
C LEU A 16 -4.18 6.20 -37.04
N ILE A 17 -3.98 7.51 -36.92
CA ILE A 17 -3.13 8.09 -35.87
C ILE A 17 -3.70 7.84 -34.48
N PHE A 18 -5.03 7.92 -34.31
CA PHE A 18 -5.67 7.59 -33.04
C PHE A 18 -5.41 6.12 -32.63
N VAL A 19 -5.59 5.18 -33.56
CA VAL A 19 -5.32 3.75 -33.32
C VAL A 19 -3.85 3.50 -33.02
N ASP A 20 -2.92 4.12 -33.75
CA ASP A 20 -1.48 4.01 -33.50
C ASP A 20 -1.10 4.53 -32.10
N GLY A 21 -1.72 5.62 -31.67
CA GLY A 21 -1.58 6.14 -30.31
C GLY A 21 -2.04 5.14 -29.24
N VAL A 22 -3.20 4.50 -29.44
CA VAL A 22 -3.71 3.46 -28.52
C VAL A 22 -2.78 2.24 -28.49
N ASN A 23 -2.29 1.79 -29.65
CA ASN A 23 -1.33 0.67 -29.72
C ASN A 23 -0.03 1.00 -29.00
N THR A 24 0.49 2.22 -29.17
CA THR A 24 1.68 2.69 -28.45
C THR A 24 1.49 2.63 -26.94
N ILE A 25 0.31 3.02 -26.44
CA ILE A 25 -0.04 2.95 -25.01
C ILE A 25 -0.06 1.49 -24.54
N THR A 26 -0.77 0.60 -25.25
CA THR A 26 -0.93 -0.80 -24.81
C THR A 26 0.38 -1.57 -24.89
N GLU A 27 1.23 -1.32 -25.87
CA GLU A 27 2.57 -1.89 -25.94
C GLU A 27 3.45 -1.41 -24.78
N ALA A 28 3.41 -0.13 -24.43
CA ALA A 28 4.14 0.41 -23.30
C ALA A 28 3.68 -0.20 -21.96
N GLN A 29 2.37 -0.35 -21.79
CA GLN A 29 1.77 -1.05 -20.65
C GLN A 29 2.25 -2.50 -20.57
N ALA A 30 2.19 -3.25 -21.67
CA ALA A 30 2.63 -4.64 -21.72
C ALA A 30 4.13 -4.80 -21.40
N ARG A 31 4.98 -3.95 -21.96
CA ARG A 31 6.43 -3.93 -21.65
C ARG A 31 6.67 -3.68 -20.16
N THR A 32 5.95 -2.71 -19.58
CA THR A 32 6.07 -2.37 -18.16
C THR A 32 5.62 -3.53 -17.28
N ALA A 33 4.46 -4.12 -17.55
CA ALA A 33 3.93 -5.23 -16.77
C ALA A 33 4.81 -6.48 -16.82
N ARG A 34 5.39 -6.81 -17.98
CA ARG A 34 6.34 -7.91 -18.12
C ARG A 34 7.61 -7.72 -17.27
N ALA A 35 7.98 -6.49 -16.95
CA ALA A 35 9.10 -6.23 -16.05
C ALA A 35 8.81 -6.76 -14.63
N TYR A 36 7.62 -6.45 -14.08
CA TYR A 36 7.16 -6.94 -12.77
C TYR A 36 7.06 -8.48 -12.71
N ILE A 37 6.65 -9.11 -13.81
CA ILE A 37 6.62 -10.58 -13.90
C ILE A 37 8.05 -11.14 -13.89
N ARG A 38 8.94 -10.55 -14.68
CA ARG A 38 10.32 -11.03 -14.85
C ARG A 38 11.14 -10.92 -13.57
N ASP A 39 10.94 -9.84 -12.79
CA ASP A 39 11.68 -9.63 -11.54
C ASP A 39 10.99 -10.24 -10.30
N GLY A 40 9.80 -10.82 -10.47
CA GLY A 40 9.03 -11.48 -9.41
C GLY A 40 8.29 -10.52 -8.48
N SER A 41 8.42 -9.20 -8.64
CA SER A 41 7.72 -8.21 -7.80
C SER A 41 6.20 -8.23 -7.98
N ILE A 42 5.69 -8.90 -9.02
CA ILE A 42 4.27 -9.19 -9.18
C ILE A 42 3.67 -9.98 -8.01
N GLU A 43 4.48 -10.77 -7.29
CA GLU A 43 4.02 -11.55 -6.14
C GLU A 43 3.73 -10.68 -4.90
N ASP A 44 4.36 -9.51 -4.80
CA ASP A 44 4.10 -8.53 -3.74
C ASP A 44 2.90 -7.61 -4.09
N ALA A 45 2.41 -7.64 -5.33
CA ALA A 45 1.30 -6.81 -5.74
C ALA A 45 0.00 -7.26 -5.08
N CYS A 46 -0.78 -6.31 -4.55
CA CYS A 46 -2.10 -6.63 -4.04
C CYS A 46 -3.00 -7.20 -5.17
N PRO A 47 -4.01 -8.04 -4.86
CA PRO A 47 -4.79 -8.77 -5.85
C PRO A 47 -5.29 -7.95 -7.07
N PRO A 48 -5.90 -6.75 -6.91
CA PRO A 48 -6.34 -5.96 -8.06
C PRO A 48 -5.18 -5.53 -8.97
N LEU A 49 -4.03 -5.16 -8.41
CA LEU A 49 -2.86 -4.75 -9.19
C LEU A 49 -2.17 -5.95 -9.84
N ARG A 50 -2.08 -7.08 -9.14
CA ARG A 50 -1.56 -8.33 -9.70
C ARG A 50 -2.34 -8.76 -10.94
N ALA A 51 -3.67 -8.76 -10.84
CA ALA A 51 -4.55 -9.06 -11.97
C ALA A 51 -4.36 -8.06 -13.13
N THR A 52 -4.24 -6.77 -12.80
CA THR A 52 -4.01 -5.71 -13.81
C THR A 52 -2.70 -5.90 -14.55
N LEU A 53 -1.61 -6.24 -13.84
CA LEU A 53 -0.31 -6.51 -14.45
C LEU A 53 -0.37 -7.72 -15.40
N HIS A 54 -1.04 -8.80 -15.01
CA HIS A 54 -1.25 -9.93 -15.92
C HIS A 54 -2.07 -9.53 -17.17
N ILE A 55 -3.18 -8.82 -16.99
CA ILE A 55 -4.00 -8.33 -18.12
C ILE A 55 -3.19 -7.44 -19.05
N MET A 56 -2.35 -6.54 -18.52
CA MET A 56 -1.47 -5.70 -19.32
C MET A 56 -0.42 -6.52 -20.09
N ALA A 57 0.18 -7.54 -19.46
CA ALA A 57 1.27 -8.31 -20.05
C ALA A 57 0.81 -9.35 -21.10
N GLU A 58 -0.33 -9.99 -20.83
CA GLU A 58 -0.79 -11.22 -21.48
C GLU A 58 -2.24 -11.13 -22.00
N GLY A 59 -2.93 -10.02 -21.74
CA GLY A 59 -4.34 -9.80 -22.13
C GLY A 59 -5.36 -10.44 -21.20
N ARG A 60 -4.92 -11.33 -20.30
CA ARG A 60 -5.77 -12.02 -19.31
C ARG A 60 -4.98 -12.41 -18.07
N THR A 61 -5.67 -12.67 -16.97
CA THR A 61 -5.07 -13.29 -15.78
C THR A 61 -4.91 -14.81 -15.95
N PRO A 62 -4.13 -15.49 -15.10
CA PRO A 62 -4.05 -16.96 -15.09
C PRO A 62 -5.42 -17.65 -14.89
N GLU A 63 -6.34 -17.00 -14.17
CA GLU A 63 -7.72 -17.43 -13.96
C GLU A 63 -8.64 -17.15 -15.17
N GLY A 64 -8.12 -16.50 -16.21
CA GLY A 64 -8.83 -16.18 -17.45
C GLY A 64 -9.59 -14.85 -17.42
N TRP A 65 -9.42 -14.01 -16.40
CA TRP A 65 -10.09 -12.70 -16.34
C TRP A 65 -9.47 -11.72 -17.33
N THR A 66 -10.31 -10.87 -17.91
CA THR A 66 -9.93 -9.75 -18.78
C THR A 66 -10.29 -8.43 -18.10
N ALA A 67 -9.95 -7.30 -18.73
CA ALA A 67 -10.34 -5.99 -18.24
C ALA A 67 -11.86 -5.86 -18.04
N GLU A 68 -12.69 -6.57 -18.82
CA GLU A 68 -14.15 -6.49 -18.73
C GLU A 68 -14.79 -7.54 -17.82
N THR A 69 -13.98 -8.42 -17.21
CA THR A 69 -14.53 -9.46 -16.34
C THR A 69 -15.10 -8.85 -15.05
N PRO A 70 -16.39 -9.10 -14.70
CA PRO A 70 -17.02 -8.51 -13.52
C PRO A 70 -16.28 -8.78 -12.21
N GLU A 71 -15.74 -9.99 -12.05
CA GLU A 71 -14.96 -10.42 -10.89
C GLU A 71 -13.67 -9.60 -10.73
N TYR A 72 -12.97 -9.31 -11.84
CA TYR A 72 -11.80 -8.43 -11.85
C TYR A 72 -12.19 -7.00 -11.47
N ARG A 73 -13.27 -6.46 -12.05
CA ARG A 73 -13.76 -5.11 -11.75
C ARG A 73 -14.17 -4.97 -10.28
N ALA A 74 -14.75 -6.02 -9.70
CA ALA A 74 -15.17 -6.04 -8.29
C ALA A 74 -13.99 -5.90 -7.32
N LEU A 75 -12.77 -6.34 -7.69
CA LEU A 75 -11.57 -6.16 -6.85
C LEU A 75 -11.26 -4.69 -6.52
N PHE A 76 -11.74 -3.76 -7.35
CA PHE A 76 -11.56 -2.32 -7.18
C PHE A 76 -12.70 -1.65 -6.41
N TRP A 77 -13.74 -2.38 -6.06
CA TRP A 77 -14.84 -1.82 -5.28
C TRP A 77 -14.39 -1.62 -3.84
N ARG A 78 -14.68 -0.43 -3.31
CA ARG A 78 -14.28 -0.03 -1.95
C ARG A 78 -14.72 -1.07 -0.92
N GLU A 79 -15.95 -1.55 -1.00
CA GLU A 79 -16.49 -2.49 -0.02
C GLU A 79 -15.82 -3.86 -0.09
N GLU A 80 -15.53 -4.35 -1.29
CA GLU A 80 -14.80 -5.60 -1.51
C GLU A 80 -13.37 -5.48 -0.99
N MET A 81 -12.70 -4.36 -1.24
CA MET A 81 -11.38 -4.06 -0.69
C MET A 81 -11.40 -4.04 0.84
N LEU A 82 -12.35 -3.33 1.46
CA LEU A 82 -12.44 -3.23 2.93
C LEU A 82 -12.75 -4.58 3.60
N ARG A 83 -13.50 -5.46 2.93
CA ARG A 83 -13.84 -6.81 3.42
C ARG A 83 -12.75 -7.85 3.11
N SER A 84 -11.77 -7.52 2.29
CA SER A 84 -10.74 -8.45 1.84
C SER A 84 -9.71 -8.81 2.93
N GLY A 85 -9.19 -10.04 2.85
CA GLY A 85 -8.10 -10.50 3.72
C GLY A 85 -6.81 -9.71 3.52
N TRP A 86 -6.43 -9.44 2.26
CA TRP A 86 -5.19 -8.72 1.94
C TRP A 86 -5.18 -7.30 2.50
N TYR A 87 -6.31 -6.60 2.52
CA TYR A 87 -6.38 -5.27 3.13
C TYR A 87 -6.19 -5.34 4.65
N ARG A 88 -6.85 -6.31 5.30
CA ARG A 88 -6.68 -6.55 6.74
C ARG A 88 -5.22 -6.88 7.09
N GLU A 89 -4.54 -7.66 6.27
CA GLU A 89 -3.11 -7.95 6.43
C GLU A 89 -2.26 -6.67 6.43
N ARG A 90 -2.56 -5.69 5.56
CA ARG A 90 -1.87 -4.38 5.58
C ARG A 90 -2.09 -3.61 6.88
N LEU A 91 -3.30 -3.66 7.44
CA LEU A 91 -3.60 -2.99 8.71
C LEU A 91 -2.86 -3.65 9.88
N VAL A 92 -2.80 -4.99 9.89
CA VAL A 92 -2.04 -5.75 10.88
C VAL A 92 -0.53 -5.50 10.73
N ALA A 93 -0.02 -5.44 9.51
CA ALA A 93 1.38 -5.07 9.26
C ALA A 93 1.70 -3.68 9.82
N LYS A 94 0.79 -2.71 9.66
CA LYS A 94 0.96 -1.37 10.24
C LYS A 94 0.97 -1.39 11.78
N GLN A 95 0.11 -2.18 12.40
CA GLN A 95 0.11 -2.39 13.85
C GLN A 95 1.44 -2.96 14.34
N GLN A 96 1.95 -4.00 13.66
CA GLN A 96 3.22 -4.63 14.01
C GLN A 96 4.39 -3.66 13.87
N GLU A 97 4.39 -2.83 12.83
CA GLU A 97 5.39 -1.79 12.62
C GLU A 97 5.40 -0.78 13.77
N GLU A 98 4.21 -0.30 14.16
CA GLU A 98 4.05 0.65 15.25
C GLU A 98 4.51 0.05 16.59
N LEU A 99 4.13 -1.21 16.86
CA LEU A 99 4.58 -1.91 18.05
C LEU A 99 6.10 -2.07 18.10
N ARG A 100 6.74 -2.39 16.97
CA ARG A 100 8.20 -2.50 16.89
C ARG A 100 8.86 -1.16 17.22
N ARG A 101 8.40 -0.08 16.59
CA ARG A 101 8.90 1.29 16.79
C ARG A 101 8.78 1.73 18.24
N LEU A 102 7.61 1.51 18.86
CA LEU A 102 7.36 1.88 20.24
C LEU A 102 8.17 1.04 21.23
N LYS A 103 8.27 -0.28 21.00
CA LYS A 103 9.08 -1.18 21.84
C LYS A 103 10.56 -0.83 21.79
N ALA A 104 11.10 -0.54 20.61
CA ALA A 104 12.48 -0.08 20.46
C ALA A 104 12.71 1.25 21.19
N SER A 105 11.79 2.20 21.05
CA SER A 105 11.85 3.49 21.75
C SER A 105 11.81 3.32 23.27
N ALA A 106 10.91 2.48 23.79
CA ALA A 106 10.83 2.17 25.22
C ALA A 106 12.09 1.47 25.74
N ALA A 107 12.67 0.55 24.96
CA ALA A 107 13.93 -0.12 25.32
C ALA A 107 15.09 0.88 25.44
N HIS A 108 15.22 1.80 24.48
CA HIS A 108 16.24 2.86 24.54
C HIS A 108 16.03 3.79 25.74
N LEU A 109 14.79 4.19 26.03
CA LEU A 109 14.49 5.04 27.19
C LEU A 109 14.81 4.33 28.51
N ARG A 110 14.51 3.02 28.64
CA ARG A 110 14.88 2.23 29.82
C ARG A 110 16.39 2.14 29.99
N ALA A 111 17.12 1.87 28.91
CA ALA A 111 18.59 1.84 28.95
C ALA A 111 19.16 3.20 29.36
N PHE A 112 18.65 4.29 28.77
CA PHE A 112 19.07 5.64 29.10
C PHE A 112 18.82 6.01 30.57
N LEU A 113 17.67 5.59 31.14
CA LEU A 113 17.30 5.81 32.54
C LEU A 113 18.08 4.95 33.55
N ALA A 114 18.57 3.78 33.13
CA ALA A 114 19.31 2.88 34.01
C ALA A 114 20.76 3.35 34.27
N GLU A 115 21.31 4.18 33.39
CA GLU A 115 22.66 4.72 33.53
C GLU A 115 22.70 5.90 34.50
N ALA A 116 23.36 5.72 35.64
CA ALA A 116 23.46 6.76 36.68
C ALA A 116 24.10 8.06 36.15
N ALA A 117 25.01 7.95 35.18
CA ALA A 117 25.63 9.11 34.52
C ALA A 117 24.61 10.02 33.80
N ASN A 118 23.45 9.48 33.41
CA ASN A 118 22.42 10.21 32.68
C ASN A 118 21.37 10.87 33.60
N ALA A 119 21.46 10.73 34.92
CA ALA A 119 20.38 11.14 35.84
C ALA A 119 19.95 12.61 35.68
N GLY A 120 20.91 13.53 35.50
CA GLY A 120 20.62 14.95 35.27
C GLY A 120 19.91 15.22 33.95
N ASP A 121 20.37 14.60 32.86
CA ASP A 121 19.75 14.73 31.54
C ASP A 121 18.41 14.00 31.45
N ALA A 122 18.25 12.86 32.12
CA ALA A 122 17.01 12.10 32.18
C ALA A 122 15.87 12.90 32.82
N ALA A 123 16.16 13.63 33.91
CA ALA A 123 15.21 14.55 34.52
C ALA A 123 14.89 15.73 33.59
N ARG A 124 15.91 16.38 33.03
CA ARG A 124 15.75 17.53 32.12
C ARG A 124 14.93 17.21 30.87
N LEU A 125 15.09 16.00 30.32
CA LEU A 125 14.42 15.54 29.10
C LEU A 125 13.04 14.91 29.36
N GLY A 126 12.64 14.75 30.63
CA GLY A 126 11.40 14.06 30.98
C GLY A 126 11.38 12.59 30.52
N ALA A 127 12.53 11.91 30.59
CA ALA A 127 12.70 10.57 30.02
C ALA A 127 11.75 9.53 30.64
N ALA A 128 11.47 9.64 31.95
CA ALA A 128 10.53 8.75 32.65
C ALA A 128 9.08 8.92 32.16
N GLU A 129 8.63 10.15 31.95
CA GLU A 129 7.27 10.43 31.44
C GLU A 129 7.09 9.93 30.01
N ARG A 130 8.13 10.12 29.17
CA ARG A 130 8.16 9.60 27.80
C ARG A 130 8.12 8.07 27.77
N LEU A 131 8.83 7.40 28.68
CA LEU A 131 8.76 5.95 28.82
C LEU A 131 7.34 5.50 29.20
N ALA A 132 6.74 6.12 30.21
CA ALA A 132 5.36 5.81 30.61
C ALA A 132 4.35 6.05 29.47
N SER A 133 4.56 7.10 28.66
CA SER A 133 3.76 7.35 27.45
C SER A 133 3.94 6.26 26.40
N ALA A 134 5.17 5.84 26.12
CA ALA A 134 5.45 4.76 25.18
C ALA A 134 4.81 3.44 25.62
N GLU A 135 4.83 3.12 26.92
CA GLU A 135 4.19 1.92 27.46
C GLU A 135 2.66 1.94 27.32
N ARG A 136 2.01 3.11 27.51
CA ARG A 136 0.58 3.27 27.22
C ARG A 136 0.27 3.06 25.74
N GLN A 137 1.05 3.67 24.85
CA GLN A 137 0.89 3.53 23.41
C GLN A 137 1.12 2.08 22.94
N ILE A 138 2.08 1.35 23.54
CA ILE A 138 2.27 -0.08 23.27
C ILE A 138 1.01 -0.88 23.63
N LYS A 139 0.40 -0.58 24.79
CA LYS A 139 -0.83 -1.25 25.22
C LYS A 139 -1.99 -0.99 24.26
N GLU A 140 -2.17 0.26 23.85
CA GLU A 140 -3.20 0.66 22.87
C GLU A 140 -2.95 -0.02 21.52
N ALA A 141 -1.73 0.10 20.98
CA ALA A 141 -1.34 -0.49 19.70
C ALA A 141 -1.42 -2.02 19.70
N SER A 142 -1.33 -2.69 20.85
CA SER A 142 -1.46 -4.16 20.93
C SER A 142 -2.91 -4.65 20.84
N SER A 143 -3.89 -3.75 20.83
CA SER A 143 -5.31 -4.11 20.83
C SER A 143 -5.89 -4.28 19.43
N ASP A 144 -6.92 -5.11 19.29
CA ASP A 144 -7.70 -5.22 18.04
C ASP A 144 -8.42 -3.90 17.70
N ALA A 145 -8.76 -3.11 18.72
CA ALA A 145 -9.34 -1.77 18.54
C ALA A 145 -8.40 -0.84 17.78
N PHE A 146 -7.08 -1.00 17.93
CA PHE A 146 -6.11 -0.26 17.13
C PHE A 146 -6.21 -0.62 15.65
N VAL A 147 -6.25 -1.92 15.30
CA VAL A 147 -6.44 -2.36 13.91
C VAL A 147 -7.75 -1.83 13.34
N ALA A 148 -8.84 -1.87 14.12
CA ALA A 148 -10.12 -1.30 13.72
C ALA A 148 -10.05 0.22 13.46
N SER A 149 -9.26 0.95 14.24
CA SER A 149 -9.05 2.39 14.04
C SER A 149 -8.27 2.73 12.77
N LEU A 150 -7.52 1.76 12.20
CA LEU A 150 -6.77 1.94 10.96
C LEU A 150 -7.62 1.68 9.70
N VAL A 151 -8.84 1.19 9.84
CA VAL A 151 -9.74 0.94 8.69
C VAL A 151 -10.02 2.26 7.97
N GLY A 152 -9.77 2.27 6.66
CA GLY A 152 -9.80 3.47 5.81
C GLY A 152 -8.42 4.08 5.54
N THR A 153 -7.37 3.65 6.24
CA THR A 153 -5.98 4.02 5.92
C THR A 153 -5.35 3.04 4.91
N ILE A 154 -4.14 3.35 4.42
CA ILE A 154 -3.40 2.50 3.45
C ILE A 154 -2.71 1.28 4.07
N GLY A 155 -2.61 1.21 5.41
CA GLY A 155 -1.82 0.19 6.12
C GLY A 155 -0.32 0.24 5.80
N SER A 156 0.36 -0.89 5.96
CA SER A 156 1.77 -1.09 5.58
C SER A 156 1.91 -2.32 4.68
N GLU A 157 3.01 -2.38 3.93
CA GLU A 157 3.34 -3.54 3.09
C GLU A 157 3.73 -4.75 3.96
N PRO A 158 2.97 -5.87 3.94
CA PRO A 158 3.25 -7.02 4.81
C PRO A 158 4.58 -7.72 4.50
N SER A 159 5.09 -7.64 3.26
CA SER A 159 6.36 -8.26 2.89
C SER A 159 7.59 -7.49 3.40
N ILE A 160 7.44 -6.22 3.77
CA ILE A 160 8.50 -5.43 4.40
C ILE A 160 8.66 -5.89 5.86
N ARG A 161 9.48 -6.93 6.04
CA ARG A 161 9.97 -7.33 7.35
C ARG A 161 10.97 -6.28 7.84
N ALA A 162 10.64 -5.61 8.93
CA ALA A 162 11.58 -4.83 9.73
C ALA A 162 11.94 -5.56 11.01
#